data_AF-A0A7Y3A0F6-F1
#
_entry.id   AF-A0A7Y3A0F6-F1
#
_cell.length_a   1.000
_cell.length_b   1.000
_cell.length_c   1.000
_cell.angle_alpha   90.00
_cell.angle_beta   90.00
_cell.angle_gamma   90.00
#
_symmetry.space_group_name_H-M   'P 1'
#
loop_
_entity.id
_entity.type
_entity.pdbx_description
1 polymer ?
#
loop_
_entity_poly.entity_id
_entity_poly.type
_entity_poly.pdbx_seq_one_letter_code
_entity_poly.pdbx_strand_id
1 'polypeptide(L)'
;MTKQPKDNLFVLIKSLSKSEKRQFKLYVGRLGVNEESKFLMLFNVLDKLSNYDEEVILKKGFVKKQQLSNLKAHLYKQILISLRLNPSRQNIRIQLREQLDFATILYHKGLYKQSLKILDKAKGVAIAHEEKNLAYEIIELEKVIESQYITRSIVNRADELTSQSEQLSHQNTIASQLSNLSLQLYSVFLRTGYVKNDREFREVTHYFKSRLPDFDIAELGFREKLWLYKTYLWYSFLTQDFLACYKYSRKWVDLFQTNSEMIKLNPVFFLRGNQYLLEALFFIKDHSRFKRALQNFEGITKEDWFPKDDNIEGLIFLYLYANKFNLHFMEGTFKEGLPLVEEVINGLKTYRSRIDEHHVMVFYYKIASLYFGIGENKKCIEYLDKIISNKSLEMREDLLCFSRVLNLVAHYEAGMDYNLDSLIRSTYKFLIKMEDLYEVQKEMIKFLRRLGDIYPHELKGEFEKLLNKLREYEDHPYERRAFLYLDIISWLESKIKNKFVGEIIREKFQLMNS
;
A
#
# COMPACT_ATOMS: atom_id res chain seq x y z
N MET A 1 16.99 -20.33 -0.97
CA MET A 1 15.87 -21.05 -1.61
C MET A 1 15.62 -20.42 -2.97
N THR A 2 15.83 -21.17 -4.04
CA THR A 2 15.53 -20.77 -5.42
C THR A 2 14.04 -20.46 -5.54
N LYS A 3 13.68 -19.23 -5.95
CA LYS A 3 12.30 -18.84 -6.24
C LYS A 3 11.75 -19.80 -7.30
N GLN A 4 10.90 -20.75 -6.91
CA GLN A 4 10.11 -21.47 -7.90
C GLN A 4 9.29 -20.42 -8.67
N PRO A 5 9.41 -20.35 -10.00
CA PRO A 5 8.59 -19.44 -10.78
C PRO A 5 7.12 -19.80 -10.55
N LYS A 6 6.36 -18.88 -9.94
CA LYS A 6 4.92 -19.05 -9.74
C LYS A 6 4.27 -19.07 -11.11
N ASP A 7 3.69 -20.20 -11.50
CA ASP A 7 2.88 -20.27 -12.72
C ASP A 7 1.64 -19.37 -12.57
N ASN A 8 1.49 -18.40 -13.47
CA ASN A 8 0.44 -17.37 -13.38
C ASN A 8 -0.97 -17.96 -13.43
N LEU A 9 -1.17 -19.06 -14.17
CA LEU A 9 -2.45 -19.75 -14.24
C LEU A 9 -2.74 -20.46 -12.93
N PHE A 10 -1.75 -21.15 -12.35
CA PHE A 10 -1.90 -21.77 -11.03
C PHE A 10 -2.28 -20.73 -9.96
N VAL A 11 -1.62 -19.57 -9.96
CA VAL A 11 -1.96 -18.47 -9.04
C VAL A 11 -3.41 -18.02 -9.22
N LEU A 12 -3.85 -17.81 -10.45
CA LEU A 12 -5.25 -17.41 -10.75
C LEU A 12 -6.26 -18.47 -10.28
N ILE A 13 -6.02 -19.75 -10.57
CA ILE A 13 -6.93 -20.84 -10.15
C ILE A 13 -7.03 -20.90 -8.62
N LYS A 14 -5.91 -20.68 -7.92
CA LYS A 14 -5.86 -20.67 -6.46
C LYS A 14 -6.51 -19.45 -5.83
N SER A 15 -6.60 -18.33 -6.54
CA SER A 15 -7.35 -17.16 -6.07
C SER A 15 -8.86 -17.24 -6.28
N LEU A 16 -9.37 -18.24 -7.02
CA LEU A 16 -10.81 -18.40 -7.20
C LEU A 16 -11.49 -18.89 -5.92
N SER A 17 -12.62 -18.28 -5.56
CA SER A 17 -13.53 -18.76 -4.54
C SER A 17 -14.25 -20.05 -4.97
N LYS A 18 -14.88 -20.75 -4.02
CA LYS A 18 -15.64 -21.97 -4.32
C LYS A 18 -16.79 -21.72 -5.31
N SER A 19 -17.47 -20.58 -5.22
CA SER A 19 -18.55 -20.19 -6.12
C SER A 19 -18.02 -19.89 -7.53
N GLU A 20 -16.90 -19.18 -7.66
CA GLU A 20 -16.27 -18.89 -8.95
C GLU A 20 -15.77 -20.16 -9.64
N LYS A 21 -15.15 -21.08 -8.88
CA LYS A 21 -14.76 -22.40 -9.42
C LYS A 21 -15.96 -23.18 -9.93
N ARG A 22 -17.08 -23.15 -9.21
CA ARG A 22 -18.33 -23.79 -9.64
C ARG A 22 -18.88 -23.13 -10.91
N GLN A 23 -18.93 -21.81 -10.95
CA GLN A 23 -19.39 -21.07 -12.12
C GLN A 23 -18.53 -21.35 -13.34
N PHE A 24 -17.21 -21.37 -13.19
CA PHE A 24 -16.30 -21.71 -14.28
C PHE A 24 -16.59 -23.11 -14.85
N LYS A 25 -16.79 -24.11 -13.98
CA LYS A 25 -17.17 -25.48 -14.40
C LYS A 25 -18.50 -25.49 -15.16
N LEU A 26 -19.49 -24.70 -14.72
CA LEU A 26 -20.77 -24.56 -15.43
C LEU A 26 -20.63 -23.84 -16.77
N TYR A 27 -19.81 -22.80 -16.83
CA TYR A 27 -19.51 -22.05 -18.06
C TYR A 27 -18.89 -22.97 -19.11
N VAL A 28 -17.87 -23.75 -18.74
CA VAL A 28 -17.25 -24.74 -19.63
C VAL A 28 -18.24 -25.82 -20.04
N GLY A 29 -19.10 -26.29 -19.13
CA GLY A 29 -20.13 -27.29 -19.44
C GLY A 29 -21.18 -26.84 -20.48
N ARG A 30 -21.30 -25.54 -20.75
CA ARG A 30 -22.25 -24.99 -21.74
C ARG A 30 -21.65 -24.83 -23.15
N LEU A 31 -20.34 -24.96 -23.32
CA LEU A 31 -19.67 -24.65 -24.59
C LEU A 31 -19.66 -25.85 -25.58
N GLY A 32 -19.47 -27.09 -25.10
CA GLY A 32 -19.70 -28.32 -25.87
C GLY A 32 -18.52 -28.84 -26.73
N VAL A 33 -18.23 -30.15 -26.57
CA VAL A 33 -17.35 -31.09 -27.35
C VAL A 33 -15.81 -31.13 -27.09
N ASN A 34 -15.33 -32.36 -26.83
CA ASN A 34 -13.99 -32.99 -26.76
C ASN A 34 -12.69 -32.23 -26.41
N GLU A 35 -12.29 -31.13 -27.08
CA GLU A 35 -11.07 -30.40 -26.69
C GLU A 35 -11.23 -29.70 -25.33
N GLU A 36 -12.48 -29.44 -24.96
CA GLU A 36 -12.90 -28.82 -23.71
C GLU A 36 -12.68 -29.70 -22.48
N SER A 37 -12.64 -31.02 -22.68
CA SER A 37 -12.31 -31.99 -21.62
C SER A 37 -10.89 -31.77 -21.08
N LYS A 38 -9.94 -31.39 -21.95
CA LYS A 38 -8.53 -31.21 -21.57
C LYS A 38 -8.32 -29.96 -20.73
N PHE A 39 -9.01 -28.85 -21.01
CA PHE A 39 -8.93 -27.64 -20.19
C PHE A 39 -9.58 -27.87 -18.82
N LEU A 40 -10.73 -28.55 -18.76
CA LEU A 40 -11.38 -28.87 -17.50
C LEU A 40 -10.55 -29.86 -16.66
N MET A 41 -9.91 -30.84 -17.31
CA MET A 41 -8.94 -31.74 -16.67
C MET A 41 -7.74 -30.96 -16.12
N LEU A 42 -7.15 -30.06 -16.91
CA LEU A 42 -6.05 -29.20 -16.45
C LEU A 42 -6.46 -28.35 -15.25
N PHE A 43 -7.64 -27.71 -15.32
CA PHE A 43 -8.19 -26.92 -14.23
C PHE A 43 -8.33 -27.75 -12.95
N ASN A 44 -8.94 -28.94 -13.04
CA ASN A 44 -9.14 -29.82 -11.89
C ASN A 44 -7.82 -30.34 -11.29
N VAL A 45 -6.79 -30.58 -12.11
CA VAL A 45 -5.46 -30.96 -11.63
C VAL A 45 -4.82 -29.80 -10.89
N LEU A 46 -4.77 -28.62 -11.49
CA LEU A 46 -4.19 -27.41 -10.88
C LEU A 46 -4.95 -26.98 -9.61
N ASP A 47 -6.27 -27.11 -9.59
CA ASP A 47 -7.09 -26.81 -8.41
C ASP A 47 -6.77 -27.73 -7.22
N LYS A 48 -6.39 -28.98 -7.47
CA LYS A 48 -6.05 -29.96 -6.41
C LYS A 48 -4.61 -29.85 -5.91
N LEU A 49 -3.68 -29.39 -6.74
CA LEU A 49 -2.25 -29.30 -6.38
C LEU A 49 -2.01 -28.27 -5.28
N SER A 50 -1.18 -28.58 -4.28
CA SER A 50 -0.76 -27.62 -3.26
C SER A 50 0.29 -26.63 -3.79
N ASN A 51 1.24 -27.14 -4.57
CA ASN A 51 2.27 -26.38 -5.26
C ASN A 51 2.24 -26.70 -6.75
N TYR A 52 2.66 -25.73 -7.58
CA TYR A 52 2.76 -25.95 -9.02
C TYR A 52 3.86 -26.98 -9.32
N ASP A 53 3.50 -28.04 -10.07
CA ASP A 53 4.42 -29.08 -10.53
C ASP A 53 4.00 -29.53 -11.93
N GLU A 54 4.86 -29.27 -12.91
CA GLU A 54 4.62 -29.61 -14.31
C GLU A 54 4.62 -31.12 -14.56
N GLU A 55 5.48 -31.87 -13.87
CA GLU A 55 5.61 -33.31 -14.07
C GLU A 55 4.33 -34.04 -13.67
N VAL A 56 3.68 -33.58 -12.58
CA VAL A 56 2.40 -34.14 -12.14
C VAL A 56 1.30 -33.93 -13.19
N ILE A 57 1.32 -32.80 -13.90
CA ILE A 57 0.36 -32.52 -14.97
C ILE A 57 0.61 -33.48 -16.15
N LEU A 58 1.87 -33.63 -16.58
CA LEU A 58 2.24 -34.47 -17.71
C LEU A 58 1.98 -35.97 -17.44
N LYS A 59 2.19 -36.44 -16.21
CA LYS A 59 1.89 -37.82 -15.77
C LYS A 59 0.42 -38.20 -15.92
N LYS A 60 -0.51 -37.23 -16.01
CA LYS A 60 -1.94 -37.51 -16.23
C LYS A 60 -2.30 -37.88 -17.68
N GLY A 61 -1.37 -37.74 -18.63
CA GLY A 61 -1.50 -38.30 -19.99
C GLY A 61 -2.48 -37.59 -20.93
N PHE A 62 -3.26 -36.61 -20.48
CA PHE A 62 -4.24 -35.90 -21.33
C PHE A 62 -3.61 -34.79 -22.19
N VAL A 63 -2.36 -34.40 -21.94
CA VAL A 63 -1.65 -33.32 -22.63
C VAL A 63 -0.17 -33.65 -22.83
N LYS A 64 0.36 -33.38 -24.03
CA LYS A 64 1.80 -33.48 -24.34
C LYS A 64 2.54 -32.22 -23.89
N LYS A 65 3.83 -32.32 -23.54
CA LYS A 65 4.65 -31.17 -23.11
C LYS A 65 4.60 -29.99 -24.08
N GLN A 66 4.67 -30.27 -25.39
CA GLN A 66 4.59 -29.25 -26.46
C GLN A 66 3.26 -28.49 -26.48
N GLN A 67 2.16 -29.11 -26.03
CA GLN A 67 0.81 -28.53 -26.06
C GLN A 67 0.45 -27.84 -24.74
N LEU A 68 1.18 -28.10 -23.66
CA LEU A 68 0.83 -27.62 -22.32
C LEU A 68 0.82 -26.09 -22.25
N SER A 69 1.79 -25.40 -22.87
CA SER A 69 1.84 -23.94 -22.89
C SER A 69 0.57 -23.32 -23.50
N ASN A 70 0.17 -23.80 -24.68
CA ASN A 70 -1.05 -23.35 -25.35
C ASN A 70 -2.31 -23.70 -24.55
N LEU A 71 -2.34 -24.90 -23.95
CA LEU A 71 -3.46 -25.34 -23.12
C LEU A 71 -3.64 -24.42 -21.91
N LYS A 72 -2.54 -24.02 -21.26
CA LYS A 72 -2.55 -23.07 -20.14
C LYS A 72 -3.02 -21.69 -20.57
N ALA A 73 -2.49 -21.15 -21.66
CA ALA A 73 -2.87 -19.83 -22.17
C ALA A 73 -4.37 -19.75 -22.49
N HIS A 74 -4.90 -20.81 -23.12
CA HIS A 74 -6.33 -20.89 -23.40
C HIS A 74 -7.17 -21.04 -22.13
N LEU A 75 -6.78 -21.91 -21.18
CA LEU A 75 -7.48 -22.05 -19.90
C LEU A 75 -7.51 -20.72 -19.13
N TYR A 76 -6.39 -20.01 -19.10
CA TYR A 76 -6.30 -18.67 -18.48
C TYR A 76 -7.33 -17.71 -19.10
N LYS A 77 -7.38 -17.62 -20.44
CA LYS A 77 -8.35 -16.79 -21.16
C LYS A 77 -9.80 -17.18 -20.83
N GLN A 78 -10.13 -18.47 -20.81
CA GLN A 78 -11.49 -18.94 -20.52
C GLN A 78 -11.92 -18.65 -19.07
N ILE A 79 -11.01 -18.75 -18.10
CA ILE A 79 -11.28 -18.35 -16.72
C ILE A 79 -11.63 -16.85 -16.67
N LEU A 80 -10.85 -15.99 -17.34
CA LEU A 80 -11.12 -14.55 -17.37
C LEU A 80 -12.47 -14.22 -18.02
N ILE A 81 -12.84 -14.88 -19.12
CA ILE A 81 -14.15 -14.70 -19.76
C ILE A 81 -15.28 -15.12 -18.81
N SER A 82 -15.14 -16.27 -18.16
CA SER A 82 -16.14 -16.76 -17.19
C SER A 82 -16.32 -15.80 -16.02
N LEU A 83 -15.22 -15.25 -15.48
CA LEU A 83 -15.26 -14.25 -14.42
C LEU A 83 -15.92 -12.95 -14.87
N ARG A 84 -15.64 -12.48 -16.10
CA ARG A 84 -16.29 -11.28 -16.68
C ARG A 84 -17.80 -11.44 -16.77
N LEU A 85 -18.29 -12.64 -17.08
CA LEU A 85 -19.71 -12.96 -17.18
C LEU A 85 -20.40 -13.16 -15.82
N ASN A 86 -19.66 -13.12 -14.70
CA ASN A 86 -20.23 -13.27 -13.37
C ASN A 86 -20.93 -11.98 -12.93
N PRO A 87 -22.26 -11.99 -12.69
CA PRO A 87 -22.98 -10.81 -12.22
C PRO A 87 -22.43 -10.25 -10.90
N SER A 88 -21.95 -11.12 -10.00
CA SER A 88 -21.37 -10.71 -8.71
C SER A 88 -20.01 -10.00 -8.83
N ARG A 89 -19.39 -10.01 -10.01
CA ARG A 89 -18.11 -9.34 -10.29
C ARG A 89 -18.24 -8.16 -11.26
N GLN A 90 -19.45 -7.80 -11.67
CA GLN A 90 -19.66 -6.64 -12.53
C GLN A 90 -19.45 -5.35 -11.73
N ASN A 91 -18.25 -4.77 -11.86
CA ASN A 91 -17.97 -3.39 -11.47
C ASN A 91 -18.56 -2.42 -12.51
N ILE A 92 -18.88 -1.20 -12.09
CA ILE A 92 -19.44 -0.13 -12.95
C ILE A 92 -18.65 0.05 -14.27
N ARG A 93 -17.32 -0.05 -14.23
CA ARG A 93 -16.46 0.08 -15.43
C ARG A 93 -16.71 -1.02 -16.45
N ILE A 94 -16.96 -2.25 -15.99
CA ILE A 94 -17.27 -3.39 -16.87
C ILE A 94 -18.64 -3.17 -17.51
N GLN A 95 -19.62 -2.73 -16.73
CA GLN A 95 -20.96 -2.43 -17.21
C GLN A 95 -20.94 -1.30 -18.25
N LEU A 96 -20.23 -0.20 -17.99
CA LEU A 96 -20.10 0.92 -18.92
C LEU A 96 -19.47 0.50 -20.26
N ARG A 97 -18.39 -0.31 -20.21
CA ARG A 97 -17.76 -0.84 -21.44
C ARG A 97 -18.70 -1.76 -22.21
N GLU A 98 -19.45 -2.61 -21.52
CA GLU A 98 -20.45 -3.47 -22.16
C GLU A 98 -21.56 -2.64 -22.84
N GLN A 99 -22.02 -1.56 -22.20
CA GLN A 99 -22.98 -0.65 -22.84
C GLN A 99 -22.39 0.03 -24.08
N LEU A 100 -21.12 0.42 -24.04
CA LEU A 100 -20.42 0.99 -25.19
C LEU A 100 -20.29 -0.03 -26.34
N ASP A 101 -19.98 -1.29 -26.03
CA ASP A 101 -19.95 -2.40 -26.99
C ASP A 101 -21.34 -2.60 -27.64
N PHE A 102 -22.41 -2.62 -26.85
CA PHE A 102 -23.78 -2.73 -27.36
C PHE A 102 -24.16 -1.55 -28.25
N ALA A 103 -23.83 -0.33 -27.85
CA ALA A 103 -24.08 0.86 -28.66
C ALA A 103 -23.33 0.79 -30.00
N THR A 104 -22.08 0.32 -29.99
CA THR A 104 -21.25 0.13 -31.19
C THR A 104 -21.84 -0.93 -32.12
N ILE A 105 -22.32 -2.06 -31.59
CA ILE A 105 -23.01 -3.11 -32.37
C ILE A 105 -24.27 -2.54 -33.04
N LEU A 106 -25.08 -1.79 -32.31
CA LEU A 106 -26.31 -1.18 -32.84
C LEU A 106 -26.00 -0.15 -33.92
N TYR A 107 -24.96 0.67 -33.72
CA TYR A 107 -24.46 1.61 -34.72
C TYR A 107 -24.08 0.89 -36.02
N HIS A 108 -23.27 -0.18 -35.94
CA HIS A 108 -22.90 -0.97 -37.12
C HIS A 108 -24.08 -1.67 -37.81
N LYS A 109 -25.18 -1.90 -37.09
CA LYS A 109 -26.44 -2.41 -37.65
C LYS A 109 -27.35 -1.31 -38.22
N GLY A 110 -26.93 -0.05 -38.21
CA GLY A 110 -27.73 1.10 -38.65
C GLY A 110 -28.85 1.51 -37.68
N LEU A 111 -28.85 0.97 -36.46
CA LEU A 111 -29.87 1.23 -35.44
C LEU A 111 -29.51 2.46 -34.59
N TYR A 112 -29.27 3.62 -35.23
CA TYR A 112 -28.71 4.82 -34.62
C TYR A 112 -29.46 5.33 -33.39
N LYS A 113 -30.79 5.43 -33.44
CA LYS A 113 -31.61 5.88 -32.30
C LYS A 113 -31.47 4.96 -31.08
N GLN A 114 -31.34 3.65 -31.31
CA GLN A 114 -31.17 2.69 -30.22
C GLN A 114 -29.76 2.81 -29.61
N SER A 115 -28.75 3.00 -30.46
CA SER A 115 -27.37 3.26 -30.04
C SER A 115 -27.28 4.53 -29.17
N LEU A 116 -27.80 5.67 -29.65
CA LEU A 116 -27.81 6.94 -28.91
C LEU A 116 -28.52 6.82 -27.55
N LYS A 117 -29.62 6.07 -27.47
CA LYS A 117 -30.33 5.84 -26.20
C LYS A 117 -29.49 5.08 -25.17
N ILE A 118 -28.68 4.11 -25.61
CA ILE A 118 -27.75 3.40 -24.72
C ILE A 118 -26.62 4.34 -24.28
N LEU A 119 -26.07 5.12 -25.21
CA LEU A 119 -24.98 6.06 -24.93
C LEU A 119 -25.38 7.14 -23.94
N ASP A 120 -26.56 7.74 -24.09
CA ASP A 120 -27.05 8.79 -23.18
C ASP A 120 -27.15 8.28 -21.73
N LYS A 121 -27.71 7.08 -21.54
CA LYS A 121 -27.78 6.43 -20.23
C LYS A 121 -26.38 6.10 -19.69
N ALA A 122 -25.51 5.53 -20.53
CA ALA A 122 -24.15 5.18 -20.12
C ALA A 122 -23.33 6.41 -19.75
N LYS A 123 -23.49 7.53 -20.47
CA LYS A 123 -22.85 8.82 -20.19
C LYS A 123 -23.22 9.35 -18.82
N GLY A 124 -24.51 9.39 -18.50
CA GLY A 124 -24.99 9.83 -17.19
C GLY A 124 -24.41 8.99 -16.04
N VAL A 125 -24.37 7.67 -16.22
CA VAL A 125 -23.75 6.76 -15.25
C VAL A 125 -22.25 7.01 -15.12
N ALA A 126 -21.52 7.16 -16.23
CA ALA A 126 -20.08 7.39 -16.23
C ALA A 126 -19.70 8.71 -15.53
N ILE A 127 -20.44 9.80 -15.79
CA ILE A 127 -20.22 11.10 -15.14
C ILE A 127 -20.49 11.00 -13.64
N ALA A 128 -21.63 10.41 -13.24
CA ALA A 128 -21.98 10.25 -11.83
C ALA A 128 -20.96 9.41 -11.02
N HIS A 129 -20.23 8.53 -11.69
CA HIS A 129 -19.21 7.66 -11.09
C HIS A 129 -17.77 8.14 -11.33
N GLU A 130 -17.59 9.37 -11.83
CA GLU A 130 -16.27 9.99 -12.08
C GLU A 130 -15.40 9.20 -13.10
N GLU A 131 -16.04 8.37 -13.93
CA GLU A 131 -15.43 7.61 -15.03
C GLU A 131 -15.28 8.49 -16.28
N LYS A 132 -14.68 9.66 -16.13
CA LYS A 132 -14.61 10.73 -17.14
C LYS A 132 -13.89 10.34 -18.44
N ASN A 133 -12.96 9.38 -18.38
CA ASN A 133 -12.34 8.82 -19.59
C ASN A 133 -13.38 8.07 -20.44
N LEU A 134 -14.23 7.24 -19.81
CA LEU A 134 -15.28 6.51 -20.51
C LEU A 134 -16.40 7.47 -20.94
N ALA A 135 -16.75 8.47 -20.13
CA ALA A 135 -17.70 9.50 -20.52
C ALA A 135 -17.25 10.25 -21.78
N TYR A 136 -15.96 10.58 -21.88
CA TYR A 136 -15.37 11.19 -23.07
C TYR A 136 -15.49 10.27 -24.30
N GLU A 137 -15.12 8.99 -24.16
CA GLU A 137 -15.25 8.00 -25.24
C GLU A 137 -16.70 7.82 -25.73
N ILE A 138 -17.66 7.82 -24.79
CA ILE A 138 -19.10 7.78 -25.09
C ILE A 138 -19.52 9.00 -25.91
N ILE A 139 -19.09 10.21 -25.54
CA ILE A 139 -19.41 11.45 -26.27
C ILE A 139 -18.79 11.44 -27.66
N GLU A 140 -17.56 10.94 -27.82
CA GLU A 140 -16.94 10.83 -29.15
C GLU A 140 -17.74 9.89 -30.06
N LEU A 141 -18.28 8.78 -29.52
CA LEU A 141 -19.17 7.91 -30.30
C LEU A 141 -20.53 8.59 -30.60
N GLU A 142 -21.09 9.37 -29.67
CA GLU A 142 -22.29 10.18 -29.95
C GLU A 142 -22.06 11.16 -31.11
N LYS A 143 -20.92 11.87 -31.12
CA LYS A 143 -20.54 12.79 -32.21
C LYS A 143 -20.44 12.07 -33.56
N VAL A 144 -19.83 10.89 -33.59
CA VAL A 144 -19.75 10.06 -34.81
C VAL A 144 -21.15 9.73 -35.32
N ILE A 145 -22.07 9.32 -34.45
CA ILE A 145 -23.44 8.97 -34.85
C ILE A 145 -24.21 10.20 -35.35
N GLU A 146 -24.16 11.32 -34.61
CA GLU A 146 -24.86 12.56 -34.99
C GLU A 146 -24.34 13.14 -36.31
N SER A 147 -23.05 12.98 -36.61
CA SER A 147 -22.47 13.44 -37.90
C SER A 147 -22.99 12.66 -39.12
N GLN A 148 -23.46 11.44 -38.92
CA GLN A 148 -23.90 10.53 -39.98
C GLN A 148 -25.41 10.34 -40.04
N TYR A 149 -26.13 10.71 -38.98
CA TYR A 149 -27.57 10.53 -38.85
C TYR A 149 -28.24 11.84 -38.50
N ILE A 150 -29.00 12.41 -39.45
CA ILE A 150 -29.69 13.68 -39.26
C ILE A 150 -30.82 13.52 -38.23
N THR A 151 -30.56 13.86 -36.97
CA THR A 151 -31.59 14.04 -35.94
C THR A 151 -32.26 15.41 -36.13
N ARG A 152 -33.56 15.55 -35.83
CA ARG A 152 -34.28 16.84 -35.98
C ARG A 152 -33.75 17.95 -35.03
N SER A 153 -32.75 17.67 -34.21
CA SER A 153 -32.18 18.51 -33.15
C SER A 153 -30.68 18.82 -33.32
N ILE A 154 -30.09 18.56 -34.51
CA ILE A 154 -28.63 18.62 -34.76
C ILE A 154 -27.95 19.90 -34.25
N VAL A 155 -28.52 21.08 -34.50
CA VAL A 155 -27.82 22.35 -34.25
C VAL A 155 -27.48 22.52 -32.77
N ASN A 156 -28.45 22.34 -31.87
CA ASN A 156 -28.20 22.49 -30.43
C ASN A 156 -27.42 21.31 -29.85
N ARG A 157 -27.54 20.11 -30.43
CA ARG A 157 -26.86 18.91 -29.92
C ARG A 157 -25.37 18.90 -30.25
N ALA A 158 -24.96 19.41 -31.42
CA ALA A 158 -23.56 19.50 -31.80
C ALA A 158 -22.76 20.43 -30.86
N ASP A 159 -23.32 21.59 -30.54
CA ASP A 159 -22.69 22.54 -29.61
C ASP A 159 -22.59 21.95 -28.18
N GLU A 160 -23.65 21.28 -27.72
CA GLU A 160 -23.66 20.60 -26.42
C GLU A 160 -22.58 19.52 -26.32
N LEU A 161 -22.48 18.62 -27.32
CA LEU A 161 -21.48 17.55 -27.34
C LEU A 161 -20.05 18.09 -27.45
N THR A 162 -19.87 19.20 -28.16
CA THR A 162 -18.56 19.87 -28.27
C THR A 162 -18.13 20.41 -26.91
N SER A 163 -19.00 21.18 -26.25
CA SER A 163 -18.73 21.73 -24.91
C SER A 163 -18.48 20.64 -23.87
N GLN A 164 -19.29 19.57 -23.84
CA GLN A 164 -19.10 18.44 -22.93
C GLN A 164 -17.76 17.72 -23.16
N SER A 165 -17.38 17.52 -24.41
CA SER A 165 -16.11 16.87 -24.77
C SER A 165 -14.91 17.74 -24.40
N GLU A 166 -14.95 19.05 -24.64
CA GLU A 166 -13.91 19.99 -24.24
C GLU A 166 -13.71 20.01 -22.71
N GLN A 167 -14.81 20.08 -21.95
CA GLN A 167 -14.76 20.06 -20.50
C GLN A 167 -14.15 18.76 -19.96
N LEU A 168 -14.60 17.60 -20.46
CA LEU A 168 -14.06 16.31 -20.03
C LEU A 168 -12.61 16.12 -20.47
N SER A 169 -12.23 16.59 -21.67
CA SER A 169 -10.85 16.56 -22.16
C SER A 169 -9.92 17.37 -21.26
N HIS A 170 -10.35 18.57 -20.86
CA HIS A 170 -9.61 19.42 -19.93
C HIS A 170 -9.43 18.74 -18.56
N GLN A 171 -10.51 18.22 -17.97
CA GLN A 171 -10.45 17.51 -16.68
C GLN A 171 -9.58 16.24 -16.76
N ASN A 172 -9.67 15.48 -17.86
CA ASN A 172 -8.84 14.29 -18.08
C ASN A 172 -7.35 14.66 -18.22
N THR A 173 -7.03 15.79 -18.86
CA THR A 173 -5.67 16.33 -18.96
C THR A 173 -5.11 16.64 -17.57
N ILE A 174 -5.84 17.40 -16.75
CA ILE A 174 -5.44 17.73 -15.37
C ILE A 174 -5.25 16.45 -14.55
N ALA A 175 -6.22 15.53 -14.57
CA ALA A 175 -6.13 14.26 -13.86
C ALA A 175 -4.89 13.46 -14.28
N SER A 176 -4.58 13.43 -15.58
CA SER A 176 -3.42 12.72 -16.14
C SER A 176 -2.12 13.35 -15.63
N GLN A 177 -1.96 14.67 -15.76
CA GLN A 177 -0.77 15.40 -15.30
C GLN A 177 -0.54 15.20 -13.79
N LEU A 178 -1.58 15.34 -12.97
CA LEU A 178 -1.50 15.10 -11.52
C LEU A 178 -1.17 13.65 -11.19
N SER A 179 -1.81 12.68 -11.85
CA SER A 179 -1.56 11.26 -11.60
C SER A 179 -0.13 10.84 -11.98
N ASN A 180 0.40 11.37 -13.08
CA ASN A 180 1.77 11.16 -13.53
C ASN A 180 2.76 11.75 -12.53
N LEU A 181 2.55 13.00 -12.10
CA LEU A 181 3.39 13.65 -11.10
C LEU A 181 3.35 12.90 -9.76
N SER A 182 2.16 12.49 -9.29
CA SER A 182 2.01 11.68 -8.08
C SER A 182 2.79 10.36 -8.18
N LEU A 183 2.73 9.67 -9.32
CA LEU A 183 3.43 8.40 -9.52
C LEU A 183 4.95 8.61 -9.53
N GLN A 184 5.42 9.68 -10.18
CA GLN A 184 6.84 10.03 -10.25
C GLN A 184 7.40 10.37 -8.86
N LEU A 185 6.70 11.20 -8.08
CA LEU A 185 7.10 11.52 -6.71
C LEU A 185 7.11 10.28 -5.82
N TYR A 186 6.11 9.41 -5.95
CA TYR A 186 6.10 8.14 -5.23
C TYR A 186 7.28 7.24 -5.61
N SER A 187 7.62 7.18 -6.91
CA SER A 187 8.79 6.43 -7.39
C SER A 187 10.10 6.98 -6.84
N VAL A 188 10.25 8.31 -6.75
CA VAL A 188 11.40 8.95 -6.10
C VAL A 188 11.43 8.56 -4.63
N PHE A 189 10.31 8.67 -3.91
CA PHE A 189 10.22 8.31 -2.50
C PHE A 189 10.60 6.84 -2.24
N LEU A 190 10.18 5.91 -3.09
CA LEU A 190 10.57 4.50 -2.97
C LEU A 190 12.07 4.27 -3.21
N ARG A 191 12.69 5.03 -4.11
CA ARG A 191 14.11 4.88 -4.47
C ARG A 191 15.05 5.54 -3.47
N THR A 192 14.76 6.78 -3.09
CA THR A 192 15.69 7.62 -2.30
C THR A 192 15.24 7.80 -0.85
N GLY A 193 13.99 7.48 -0.53
CA GLY A 193 13.37 7.86 0.73
C GLY A 193 13.13 9.37 0.82
N TYR A 194 13.28 9.90 2.02
CA TYR A 194 13.18 11.33 2.33
C TYR A 194 14.37 12.13 1.79
N VAL A 195 14.15 13.40 1.41
CA VAL A 195 15.24 14.31 1.04
C VAL A 195 16.22 14.48 2.21
N LYS A 196 17.51 14.55 1.88
CA LYS A 196 18.60 14.45 2.85
C LYS A 196 19.33 15.77 3.12
N ASN A 197 19.18 16.73 2.21
CA ASN A 197 19.90 18.00 2.24
C ASN A 197 19.16 19.07 1.41
N ASP A 198 19.62 20.32 1.50
CA ASP A 198 19.04 21.47 0.78
C ASP A 198 19.06 21.32 -0.74
N ARG A 199 20.03 20.59 -1.29
CA ARG A 199 20.14 20.39 -2.74
C ARG A 199 19.01 19.50 -3.23
N GLU A 200 18.85 18.32 -2.62
CA GLU A 200 17.75 17.41 -2.93
C GLU A 200 16.38 18.06 -2.69
N PHE A 201 16.23 18.82 -1.59
CA PHE A 201 15.02 19.57 -1.32
C PHE A 201 14.67 20.55 -2.44
N ARG A 202 15.66 21.31 -2.94
CA ARG A 202 15.50 22.23 -4.07
C ARG A 202 15.17 21.49 -5.36
N GLU A 203 15.85 20.38 -5.65
CA GLU A 203 15.60 19.55 -6.84
C GLU A 203 14.16 19.00 -6.85
N VAL A 204 13.71 18.38 -5.74
CA VAL A 204 12.35 17.86 -5.60
C VAL A 204 11.31 18.98 -5.65
N THR A 205 11.56 20.11 -5.00
CA THR A 205 10.63 21.26 -5.01
C THR A 205 10.50 21.87 -6.39
N HIS A 206 11.61 22.02 -7.12
CA HIS A 206 11.59 22.49 -8.50
C HIS A 206 10.86 21.48 -9.41
N TYR A 207 11.12 20.18 -9.24
CA TYR A 207 10.45 19.12 -9.98
C TYR A 207 8.93 19.13 -9.77
N PHE A 208 8.49 19.29 -8.52
CA PHE A 208 7.07 19.39 -8.15
C PHE A 208 6.42 20.63 -8.76
N LYS A 209 6.99 21.82 -8.53
CA LYS A 209 6.41 23.09 -8.98
C LYS A 209 6.37 23.22 -10.51
N SER A 210 7.38 22.73 -11.21
CA SER A 210 7.45 22.81 -12.69
C SER A 210 6.47 21.90 -13.42
N ARG A 211 5.92 20.88 -12.74
CA ARG A 211 5.00 19.89 -13.33
C ARG A 211 3.60 19.93 -12.74
N LEU A 212 3.38 20.73 -11.71
CA LEU A 212 2.05 20.95 -11.17
C LEU A 212 1.25 21.76 -12.21
N PRO A 213 0.14 21.23 -12.75
CA PRO A 213 -0.64 21.97 -13.73
C PRO A 213 -1.32 23.17 -13.09
N ASP A 214 -1.69 24.15 -13.91
CA ASP A 214 -2.62 25.20 -13.50
C ASP A 214 -4.02 24.59 -13.36
N PHE A 215 -4.72 24.91 -12.27
CA PHE A 215 -6.06 24.42 -12.00
C PHE A 215 -6.84 25.42 -11.15
N ASP A 216 -8.16 25.48 -11.36
CA ASP A 216 -9.09 26.02 -10.37
C ASP A 216 -9.69 24.86 -9.56
N ILE A 217 -9.47 24.90 -8.25
CA ILE A 217 -9.98 23.88 -7.31
C ILE A 217 -11.51 23.76 -7.34
N ALA A 218 -12.22 24.84 -7.69
CA ALA A 218 -13.68 24.86 -7.80
C ALA A 218 -14.18 24.02 -8.98
N GLU A 219 -13.41 23.95 -10.06
CA GLU A 219 -13.74 23.21 -11.30
C GLU A 219 -13.35 21.73 -11.24
N LEU A 220 -12.55 21.33 -10.24
CA LEU A 220 -12.11 19.96 -10.06
C LEU A 220 -13.21 19.06 -9.47
N GLY A 221 -13.43 17.91 -10.10
CA GLY A 221 -14.29 16.85 -9.58
C GLY A 221 -13.56 15.98 -8.55
N PHE A 222 -14.20 14.87 -8.17
CA PHE A 222 -13.63 13.93 -7.20
C PHE A 222 -12.29 13.36 -7.69
N ARG A 223 -12.22 12.93 -8.96
CA ARG A 223 -11.02 12.28 -9.52
C ARG A 223 -9.81 13.20 -9.53
N GLU A 224 -9.97 14.45 -9.96
CA GLU A 224 -8.85 15.41 -10.03
C GLU A 224 -8.40 15.82 -8.63
N LYS A 225 -9.34 16.10 -7.72
CA LYS A 225 -9.05 16.41 -6.30
C LYS A 225 -8.28 15.28 -5.62
N LEU A 226 -8.67 14.03 -5.86
CA LEU A 226 -7.98 12.86 -5.33
C LEU A 226 -6.52 12.83 -5.77
N TRP A 227 -6.25 13.00 -7.07
CA TRP A 227 -4.87 13.03 -7.57
C TRP A 227 -4.10 14.23 -7.06
N LEU A 228 -4.72 15.40 -6.98
CA LEU A 228 -4.10 16.60 -6.43
C LEU A 228 -3.61 16.36 -4.99
N TYR A 229 -4.50 15.85 -4.12
CA TYR A 229 -4.16 15.59 -2.73
C TYR A 229 -3.06 14.53 -2.59
N LYS A 230 -3.08 13.50 -3.43
CA LYS A 230 -2.00 12.49 -3.47
C LYS A 230 -0.66 13.08 -3.90
N THR A 231 -0.65 13.94 -4.92
CA THR A 231 0.57 14.60 -5.39
C THR A 231 1.19 15.45 -4.27
N TYR A 232 0.39 16.30 -3.63
CA TYR A 232 0.86 17.10 -2.51
C TYR A 232 1.28 16.25 -1.31
N LEU A 233 0.59 15.15 -1.03
CA LEU A 233 0.97 14.21 0.02
C LEU A 233 2.36 13.62 -0.24
N TRP A 234 2.65 13.16 -1.47
CA TRP A 234 3.97 12.61 -1.80
C TRP A 234 5.08 13.66 -1.74
N TYR A 235 4.81 14.87 -2.21
CA TYR A 235 5.74 15.99 -2.05
C TYR A 235 6.02 16.28 -0.57
N SER A 236 4.97 16.27 0.26
CA SER A 236 5.08 16.50 1.71
C SER A 236 5.87 15.40 2.40
N PHE A 237 5.65 14.13 2.03
CA PHE A 237 6.45 13.02 2.53
C PHE A 237 7.91 13.20 2.14
N LEU A 238 8.22 13.41 0.86
CA LEU A 238 9.61 13.60 0.41
C LEU A 238 10.33 14.71 1.20
N THR A 239 9.66 15.82 1.44
CA THR A 239 10.18 17.00 2.15
C THR A 239 10.08 16.90 3.67
N GLN A 240 9.59 15.79 4.21
CA GLN A 240 9.36 15.54 5.63
C GLN A 240 8.33 16.49 6.29
N ASP A 241 7.54 17.26 5.54
CA ASP A 241 6.50 18.13 6.09
C ASP A 241 5.28 17.31 6.56
N PHE A 242 5.39 16.73 7.77
CA PHE A 242 4.36 15.86 8.33
C PHE A 242 3.05 16.60 8.64
N LEU A 243 3.08 17.91 8.87
CA LEU A 243 1.87 18.73 9.01
C LEU A 243 1.13 18.83 7.66
N ALA A 244 1.86 19.05 6.57
CA ALA A 244 1.29 18.97 5.24
C ALA A 244 0.84 17.55 4.88
N CYS A 245 1.57 16.50 5.28
CA CYS A 245 1.10 15.11 5.13
C CYS A 245 -0.25 14.92 5.81
N TYR A 246 -0.43 15.40 7.05
CA TYR A 246 -1.71 15.36 7.74
C TYR A 246 -2.79 16.14 6.98
N LYS A 247 -2.50 17.38 6.55
CA LYS A 247 -3.44 18.21 5.78
C LYS A 247 -3.96 17.50 4.53
N TYR A 248 -3.08 16.93 3.72
CA TYR A 248 -3.46 16.35 2.43
C TYR A 248 -4.02 14.93 2.55
N SER A 249 -3.53 14.12 3.50
CA SER A 249 -4.15 12.82 3.81
C SER A 249 -5.56 12.99 4.40
N ARG A 250 -5.77 13.98 5.27
CA ARG A 250 -7.10 14.34 5.75
C ARG A 250 -8.02 14.77 4.62
N LYS A 251 -7.59 15.70 3.75
CA LYS A 251 -8.37 16.11 2.58
C LYS A 251 -8.75 14.93 1.68
N TRP A 252 -7.85 13.95 1.52
CA TRP A 252 -8.13 12.70 0.81
C TRP A 252 -9.22 11.89 1.52
N VAL A 253 -9.09 11.63 2.82
CA VAL A 253 -10.11 10.87 3.58
C VAL A 253 -11.46 11.60 3.59
N ASP A 254 -11.47 12.91 3.85
CA ASP A 254 -12.68 13.75 3.86
C ASP A 254 -13.37 13.75 2.48
N LEU A 255 -12.61 13.68 1.38
CA LEU A 255 -13.15 13.57 0.02
C LEU A 255 -13.97 12.28 -0.17
N PHE A 256 -13.55 11.16 0.42
CA PHE A 256 -14.32 9.92 0.41
C PHE A 256 -15.51 9.94 1.37
N GLN A 257 -15.36 10.58 2.54
CA GLN A 257 -16.46 10.69 3.52
C GLN A 257 -17.62 11.53 2.97
N THR A 258 -17.31 12.61 2.26
CA THR A 258 -18.31 13.47 1.59
C THR A 258 -18.91 12.82 0.33
N ASN A 259 -18.30 11.76 -0.19
CA ASN A 259 -18.73 11.02 -1.38
C ASN A 259 -18.73 9.52 -1.11
N SER A 260 -19.57 9.06 -0.17
CA SER A 260 -19.55 7.68 0.36
C SER A 260 -19.67 6.58 -0.70
N GLU A 261 -20.42 6.80 -1.79
CA GLU A 261 -20.50 5.86 -2.91
C GLU A 261 -19.13 5.60 -3.57
N MET A 262 -18.23 6.60 -3.56
CA MET A 262 -16.86 6.42 -4.08
C MET A 262 -16.04 5.45 -3.25
N ILE A 263 -16.39 5.20 -1.98
CA ILE A 263 -15.75 4.17 -1.15
C ILE A 263 -16.01 2.78 -1.76
N LYS A 264 -17.25 2.51 -2.20
CA LYS A 264 -17.61 1.22 -2.81
C LYS A 264 -16.91 1.03 -4.16
N LEU A 265 -16.78 2.10 -4.93
CA LEU A 265 -16.16 2.07 -6.25
C LEU A 265 -14.63 1.98 -6.20
N ASN A 266 -14.02 2.65 -5.22
CA ASN A 266 -12.57 2.77 -5.10
C ASN A 266 -12.06 2.42 -3.69
N PRO A 267 -12.38 1.22 -3.16
CA PRO A 267 -12.08 0.86 -1.77
C PRO A 267 -10.57 0.91 -1.48
N VAL A 268 -9.73 0.49 -2.43
CA VAL A 268 -8.26 0.53 -2.27
C VAL A 268 -7.74 1.95 -2.07
N PHE A 269 -8.30 2.96 -2.74
CA PHE A 269 -7.91 4.35 -2.52
C PHE A 269 -8.40 4.86 -1.16
N PHE A 270 -9.58 4.47 -0.72
CA PHE A 270 -10.06 4.79 0.63
C PHE A 270 -9.16 4.19 1.72
N LEU A 271 -8.81 2.89 1.59
CA LEU A 271 -7.92 2.20 2.54
C LEU A 271 -6.55 2.89 2.63
N ARG A 272 -5.95 3.22 1.47
CA ARG A 272 -4.65 3.92 1.42
C ARG A 272 -4.72 5.33 2.01
N GLY A 273 -5.79 6.09 1.74
CA GLY A 273 -5.98 7.41 2.33
C GLY A 273 -5.99 7.37 3.86
N ASN A 274 -6.72 6.41 4.44
CA ASN A 274 -6.74 6.20 5.89
C ASN A 274 -5.38 5.76 6.44
N GLN A 275 -4.67 4.87 5.74
CA GLN A 275 -3.31 4.47 6.14
C GLN A 275 -2.37 5.68 6.23
N TYR A 276 -2.35 6.56 5.23
CA TYR A 276 -1.49 7.74 5.26
C TYR A 276 -1.96 8.80 6.26
N LEU A 277 -3.27 8.91 6.51
CA LEU A 277 -3.79 9.77 7.57
C LEU A 277 -3.30 9.30 8.94
N LEU A 278 -3.40 8.00 9.22
CA LEU A 278 -2.92 7.42 10.46
C LEU A 278 -1.40 7.55 10.59
N GLU A 279 -0.65 7.29 9.53
CA GLU A 279 0.81 7.46 9.52
C GLU A 279 1.22 8.92 9.79
N ALA A 280 0.56 9.90 9.15
CA ALA A 280 0.83 11.31 9.39
C ALA A 280 0.48 11.73 10.83
N LEU A 281 -0.66 11.26 11.37
CA LEU A 281 -1.08 11.50 12.74
C LEU A 281 -0.12 10.90 13.76
N PHE A 282 0.42 9.71 13.47
CA PHE A 282 1.44 9.06 14.29
C PHE A 282 2.74 9.88 14.29
N PHE A 283 3.21 10.34 13.12
CA PHE A 283 4.44 11.14 13.02
C PHE A 283 4.37 12.49 13.72
N ILE A 284 3.22 13.17 13.69
CA ILE A 284 3.02 14.43 14.43
C ILE A 284 2.62 14.21 15.91
N LYS A 285 2.56 12.96 16.36
CA LYS A 285 2.21 12.56 17.73
C LYS A 285 0.82 13.04 18.20
N ASP A 286 -0.14 13.25 17.29
CA ASP A 286 -1.52 13.66 17.64
C ASP A 286 -2.38 12.44 17.99
N HIS A 287 -2.28 12.00 19.24
CA HIS A 287 -2.97 10.81 19.75
C HIS A 287 -4.49 10.90 19.62
N SER A 288 -5.09 12.03 19.98
CA SER A 288 -6.55 12.16 20.03
C SER A 288 -7.18 11.96 18.66
N ARG A 289 -6.58 12.55 17.61
CA ARG A 289 -7.05 12.40 16.23
C ARG A 289 -6.67 11.03 15.68
N PHE A 290 -5.49 10.50 16.01
CA PHE A 290 -5.08 9.15 15.61
C PHE A 290 -6.10 8.09 16.07
N LYS A 291 -6.45 8.10 17.36
CA LYS A 291 -7.39 7.13 17.95
C LYS A 291 -8.77 7.20 17.29
N ARG A 292 -9.32 8.40 17.09
CA ARG A 292 -10.60 8.60 16.38
C ARG A 292 -10.55 8.13 14.94
N ALA A 293 -9.47 8.47 14.21
CA ALA A 293 -9.30 8.05 12.83
C ALA A 293 -9.22 6.52 12.72
N LEU A 294 -8.51 5.86 13.63
CA LEU A 294 -8.36 4.40 13.63
C LEU A 294 -9.69 3.71 13.93
N GLN A 295 -10.44 4.20 14.92
CA GLN A 295 -11.77 3.68 15.25
C GLN A 295 -12.76 3.85 14.09
N ASN A 296 -12.78 5.03 13.45
CA ASN A 296 -13.62 5.28 12.29
C ASN A 296 -13.23 4.38 11.10
N PHE A 297 -11.94 4.22 10.85
CA PHE A 297 -11.44 3.34 9.80
C PHE A 297 -11.85 1.88 10.06
N GLU A 298 -11.65 1.37 11.28
CA GLU A 298 -12.08 0.02 11.67
C GLU A 298 -13.60 -0.15 11.55
N GLY A 299 -14.38 0.84 12.01
CA GLY A 299 -15.85 0.84 11.89
C GLY A 299 -16.32 0.70 10.44
N ILE A 300 -15.87 1.60 9.56
CA ILE A 300 -16.26 1.59 8.13
C ILE A 300 -15.90 0.26 7.45
N THR A 301 -14.72 -0.30 7.74
CA THR A 301 -14.30 -1.57 7.11
C THR A 301 -15.08 -2.80 7.59
N LYS A 302 -15.82 -2.70 8.71
CA LYS A 302 -16.68 -3.77 9.24
C LYS A 302 -18.12 -3.68 8.75
N GLU A 303 -18.52 -2.57 8.13
CA GLU A 303 -19.86 -2.38 7.59
C GLU A 303 -20.19 -3.42 6.52
N ASP A 304 -21.44 -3.88 6.47
CA ASP A 304 -21.88 -4.92 5.55
C ASP A 304 -21.81 -4.48 4.08
N TRP A 305 -21.99 -3.19 3.82
CA TRP A 305 -21.92 -2.61 2.48
C TRP A 305 -20.49 -2.42 1.98
N PHE A 306 -19.47 -2.49 2.86
CA PHE A 306 -18.08 -2.30 2.45
C PHE A 306 -17.65 -3.45 1.53
N PRO A 307 -17.01 -3.18 0.37
CA PRO A 307 -16.68 -4.23 -0.58
C PRO A 307 -15.78 -5.31 0.05
N LYS A 308 -16.16 -6.57 -0.11
CA LYS A 308 -15.40 -7.73 0.40
C LYS A 308 -14.77 -8.45 -0.79
N ASP A 309 -13.46 -8.28 -0.94
CA ASP A 309 -12.67 -9.11 -1.81
C ASP A 309 -11.31 -9.42 -1.18
N ASP A 310 -10.71 -10.45 -1.76
CA ASP A 310 -9.44 -11.01 -1.39
C ASP A 310 -8.28 -10.01 -1.22
N ASN A 311 -8.20 -9.00 -2.10
CA ASN A 311 -7.17 -7.97 -2.04
C ASN A 311 -7.51 -6.92 -0.97
N ILE A 312 -8.79 -6.53 -0.89
CA ILE A 312 -9.29 -5.58 0.09
C ILE A 312 -9.07 -6.09 1.52
N GLU A 313 -9.41 -7.34 1.81
CA GLU A 313 -9.21 -7.95 3.13
C GLU A 313 -7.74 -7.95 3.55
N GLY A 314 -6.84 -8.27 2.62
CA GLY A 314 -5.40 -8.21 2.87
C GLY A 314 -4.93 -6.79 3.21
N LEU A 315 -5.40 -5.77 2.48
CA LEU A 315 -5.06 -4.37 2.74
C LEU A 315 -5.64 -3.86 4.07
N ILE A 316 -6.88 -4.23 4.40
CA ILE A 316 -7.50 -3.92 5.70
C ILE A 316 -6.64 -4.50 6.82
N PHE A 317 -6.25 -5.78 6.71
CA PHE A 317 -5.38 -6.43 7.68
C PHE A 317 -4.05 -5.67 7.86
N LEU A 318 -3.36 -5.36 6.75
CA LEU A 318 -2.09 -4.63 6.79
C LEU A 318 -2.22 -3.30 7.53
N TYR A 319 -3.21 -2.47 7.15
CA TYR A 319 -3.32 -1.11 7.63
C TYR A 319 -3.90 -1.02 9.04
N LEU A 320 -4.91 -1.83 9.37
CA LEU A 320 -5.48 -1.83 10.72
C LEU A 320 -4.47 -2.33 11.75
N TYR A 321 -3.86 -3.50 11.52
CA TYR A 321 -2.99 -4.09 12.54
C TYR A 321 -1.67 -3.32 12.70
N ALA A 322 -1.12 -2.75 11.62
CA ALA A 322 0.04 -1.87 11.73
C ALA A 322 -0.26 -0.64 12.62
N ASN A 323 -1.47 -0.08 12.51
CA ASN A 323 -1.87 1.08 13.30
C ASN A 323 -2.38 0.74 14.71
N LYS A 324 -2.90 -0.48 14.95
CA LYS A 324 -3.16 -0.97 16.31
C LYS A 324 -1.86 -1.08 17.12
N PHE A 325 -0.77 -1.57 16.51
CA PHE A 325 0.54 -1.49 17.14
C PHE A 325 0.98 -0.04 17.40
N ASN A 326 0.83 0.85 16.41
CA ASN A 326 1.16 2.27 16.60
C ASN A 326 0.40 2.90 17.77
N LEU A 327 -0.89 2.56 17.96
CA LEU A 327 -1.67 3.04 19.11
C LEU A 327 -1.02 2.63 20.43
N HIS A 328 -0.65 1.35 20.57
CA HIS A 328 0.02 0.87 21.78
C HIS A 328 1.38 1.54 21.99
N PHE A 329 2.11 1.84 20.91
CA PHE A 329 3.37 2.58 20.98
C PHE A 329 3.17 4.03 21.43
N MET A 330 2.12 4.70 20.97
CA MET A 330 1.79 6.06 21.43
C MET A 330 1.37 6.08 22.91
N GLU A 331 0.61 5.07 23.35
CA GLU A 331 0.04 5.01 24.70
C GLU A 331 1.00 4.38 25.74
N GLY A 332 2.13 3.81 25.31
CA GLY A 332 3.06 3.07 26.17
C GLY A 332 2.53 1.72 26.67
N THR A 333 1.44 1.22 26.10
CA THR A 333 0.73 -0.01 26.53
C THR A 333 1.25 -1.24 25.79
N PHE A 334 2.56 -1.49 25.89
CA PHE A 334 3.23 -2.54 25.12
C PHE A 334 2.75 -3.95 25.51
N LYS A 335 2.45 -4.17 26.81
CA LYS A 335 1.98 -5.45 27.32
C LYS A 335 0.58 -5.79 26.81
N GLU A 336 -0.31 -4.79 26.77
CA GLU A 336 -1.67 -4.90 26.27
C GLU A 336 -1.71 -5.20 24.77
N GLY A 337 -0.66 -4.84 24.03
CA GLY A 337 -0.52 -5.16 22.60
C GLY A 337 -0.08 -6.59 22.29
N LEU A 338 0.34 -7.39 23.28
CA LEU A 338 0.83 -8.76 23.06
C LEU A 338 -0.17 -9.71 22.37
N PRO A 339 -1.49 -9.68 22.68
CA PRO A 339 -2.47 -10.51 21.99
C PRO A 339 -2.49 -10.31 20.47
N LEU A 340 -2.18 -9.10 19.98
CA LEU A 340 -2.13 -8.79 18.54
C LEU A 340 -1.06 -9.60 17.80
N VAL A 341 -0.01 -10.08 18.49
CA VAL A 341 1.08 -10.81 17.85
C VAL A 341 0.57 -12.10 17.21
N GLU A 342 -0.25 -12.87 17.91
CA GLU A 342 -0.80 -14.13 17.38
C GLU A 342 -1.74 -13.88 16.20
N GLU A 343 -2.62 -12.90 16.32
CA GLU A 343 -3.54 -12.49 15.25
C GLU A 343 -2.77 -12.08 13.99
N VAL A 344 -1.70 -11.30 14.14
CA VAL A 344 -0.87 -10.84 13.02
C VAL A 344 -0.10 -11.99 12.39
N ILE A 345 0.49 -12.90 13.17
CA ILE A 345 1.20 -14.06 12.63
C ILE A 345 0.25 -14.97 11.84
N ASN A 346 -0.99 -15.15 12.32
CA ASN A 346 -2.01 -15.90 11.58
C ASN A 346 -2.47 -15.15 10.33
N GLY A 347 -2.71 -13.84 10.40
CA GLY A 347 -3.05 -13.02 9.24
C GLY A 347 -1.96 -13.02 8.16
N LEU A 348 -0.68 -12.93 8.55
CA LEU A 348 0.45 -13.03 7.63
C LEU A 348 0.52 -14.39 6.91
N LYS A 349 0.10 -15.48 7.55
CA LYS A 349 -0.04 -16.79 6.91
C LYS A 349 -1.22 -16.81 5.94
N THR A 350 -2.37 -16.30 6.35
CA THR A 350 -3.60 -16.25 5.54
C THR A 350 -3.41 -15.44 4.27
N TYR A 351 -2.79 -14.27 4.37
CA TYR A 351 -2.64 -13.31 3.27
C TYR A 351 -1.26 -13.36 2.59
N ARG A 352 -0.45 -14.40 2.85
CA ARG A 352 0.94 -14.55 2.36
C ARG A 352 1.10 -14.38 0.85
N SER A 353 0.10 -14.75 0.06
CA SER A 353 0.15 -14.66 -1.41
C SER A 353 -0.07 -13.24 -1.95
N ARG A 354 -0.56 -12.33 -1.11
CA ARG A 354 -1.02 -10.98 -1.49
C ARG A 354 -0.22 -9.86 -0.82
N ILE A 355 0.46 -10.19 0.27
CA ILE A 355 1.34 -9.29 0.99
C ILE A 355 2.76 -9.45 0.46
N ASP A 356 3.41 -8.35 0.11
CA ASP A 356 4.82 -8.37 -0.24
C ASP A 356 5.71 -8.51 1.01
N GLU A 357 6.94 -8.94 0.77
CA GLU A 357 7.90 -9.23 1.84
C GLU A 357 8.22 -8.01 2.70
N HIS A 358 8.17 -6.78 2.17
CA HIS A 358 8.46 -5.58 2.93
C HIS A 358 7.46 -5.39 4.08
N HIS A 359 6.16 -5.55 3.82
CA HIS A 359 5.13 -5.44 4.85
C HIS A 359 5.30 -6.51 5.96
N VAL A 360 5.71 -7.73 5.60
CA VAL A 360 6.00 -8.79 6.60
C VAL A 360 7.12 -8.33 7.54
N MET A 361 8.18 -7.74 6.99
CA MET A 361 9.33 -7.27 7.76
C MET A 361 8.97 -6.09 8.67
N VAL A 362 8.11 -5.18 8.20
CA VAL A 362 7.56 -4.10 9.04
C VAL A 362 6.79 -4.68 10.23
N PHE A 363 5.98 -5.72 10.04
CA PHE A 363 5.30 -6.38 11.15
C PHE A 363 6.27 -7.06 12.12
N TYR A 364 7.29 -7.77 11.63
CA TYR A 364 8.32 -8.33 12.50
C TYR A 364 9.03 -7.26 13.31
N TYR A 365 9.31 -6.10 12.72
CA TYR A 365 9.93 -4.98 13.43
C TYR A 365 9.02 -4.42 14.52
N LYS A 366 7.72 -4.26 14.24
CA LYS A 366 6.73 -3.83 15.24
C LYS A 366 6.59 -4.85 16.37
N ILE A 367 6.56 -6.14 16.07
CA ILE A 367 6.51 -7.21 17.07
C ILE A 367 7.80 -7.20 17.92
N ALA A 368 8.97 -7.03 17.30
CA ALA A 368 10.24 -6.90 18.01
C ALA A 368 10.24 -5.68 18.96
N SER A 369 9.77 -4.53 18.47
CA SER A 369 9.63 -3.30 19.27
C SER A 369 8.66 -3.49 20.43
N LEU A 370 7.60 -4.29 20.24
CA LEU A 370 6.65 -4.63 21.29
C LEU A 370 7.31 -5.41 22.43
N TYR A 371 8.04 -6.48 22.09
CA TYR A 371 8.78 -7.29 23.06
C TYR A 371 9.90 -6.49 23.75
N PHE A 372 10.58 -5.62 23.00
CA PHE A 372 11.58 -4.72 23.56
C PHE A 372 10.97 -3.78 24.62
N GLY A 373 9.81 -3.19 24.33
CA GLY A 373 9.14 -2.26 25.24
C GLY A 373 8.76 -2.84 26.60
N ILE A 374 8.56 -4.16 26.69
CA ILE A 374 8.26 -4.90 27.93
C ILE A 374 9.49 -5.62 28.54
N GLY A 375 10.68 -5.47 27.96
CA GLY A 375 11.92 -6.10 28.46
C GLY A 375 12.13 -7.56 28.03
N GLU A 376 11.31 -8.11 27.13
CA GLU A 376 11.42 -9.47 26.60
C GLU A 376 12.47 -9.55 25.47
N ASN A 377 13.72 -9.23 25.81
CA ASN A 377 14.80 -8.98 24.84
C ASN A 377 15.12 -10.19 23.95
N LYS A 378 15.02 -11.42 24.48
CA LYS A 378 15.26 -12.65 23.70
C LYS A 378 14.26 -12.80 22.54
N LYS A 379 12.98 -12.50 22.78
CA LYS A 379 11.95 -12.53 21.73
C LYS A 379 12.12 -11.37 20.76
N CYS A 380 12.53 -10.20 21.24
CA CYS A 380 12.89 -9.08 20.38
C CYS A 380 13.94 -9.51 19.33
N ILE A 381 15.04 -10.11 19.79
CA ILE A 381 16.12 -10.62 18.93
C ILE A 381 15.60 -11.66 17.92
N GLU A 382 14.78 -12.62 18.35
CA GLU A 382 14.21 -13.64 17.46
C GLU A 382 13.46 -13.02 16.26
N TYR A 383 12.71 -11.95 16.48
CA TYR A 383 11.99 -11.26 15.41
C TYR A 383 12.88 -10.34 14.57
N LEU A 384 13.90 -9.72 15.15
CA LEU A 384 14.87 -8.92 14.40
C LEU A 384 15.75 -9.77 13.50
N ASP A 385 16.12 -10.97 13.93
CA ASP A 385 16.88 -11.92 13.12
C ASP A 385 16.13 -12.33 11.85
N LYS A 386 14.79 -12.42 11.90
CA LYS A 386 13.96 -12.66 10.70
C LYS A 386 14.08 -11.54 9.65
N ILE A 387 14.42 -10.32 10.08
CA ILE A 387 14.65 -9.17 9.19
C ILE A 387 16.11 -9.16 8.74
N ILE A 388 17.05 -9.28 9.68
CA ILE A 388 18.50 -9.13 9.43
C ILE A 388 19.06 -10.25 8.56
N SER A 389 18.55 -11.47 8.72
CA SER A 389 18.95 -12.63 7.91
C SER A 389 18.37 -12.62 6.49
N ASN A 390 17.42 -11.73 6.22
CA ASN A 390 16.74 -11.69 4.94
C ASN A 390 17.57 -10.95 3.87
N LYS A 391 18.04 -11.71 2.88
CA LYS A 391 18.88 -11.22 1.79
C LYS A 391 18.12 -10.63 0.59
N SER A 392 16.78 -10.74 0.54
CA SER A 392 15.98 -10.17 -0.55
C SER A 392 15.61 -8.70 -0.35
N LEU A 393 15.95 -8.14 0.82
CA LEU A 393 15.58 -6.82 1.29
C LEU A 393 16.49 -5.73 0.68
N GLU A 394 16.48 -5.60 -0.64
CA GLU A 394 17.22 -4.55 -1.35
C GLU A 394 16.53 -3.17 -1.23
N MET A 395 15.22 -3.12 -0.91
CA MET A 395 14.42 -1.90 -1.13
C MET A 395 14.37 -0.88 0.01
N ARG A 396 14.79 -1.18 1.26
CA ARG A 396 14.71 -0.22 2.39
C ARG A 396 15.86 -0.40 3.40
N GLU A 397 16.96 0.29 3.15
CA GLU A 397 18.14 0.27 4.04
C GLU A 397 17.81 0.77 5.46
N ASP A 398 16.89 1.74 5.62
CA ASP A 398 16.50 2.28 6.92
C ASP A 398 15.93 1.21 7.87
N LEU A 399 14.99 0.38 7.39
CA LEU A 399 14.39 -0.67 8.23
C LEU A 399 15.47 -1.65 8.71
N LEU A 400 16.40 -2.02 7.83
CA LEU A 400 17.48 -2.94 8.17
C LEU A 400 18.51 -2.29 9.12
N CYS A 401 18.82 -1.01 8.91
CA CYS A 401 19.64 -0.19 9.80
C CYS A 401 19.06 -0.17 11.22
N PHE A 402 17.80 0.26 11.38
CA PHE A 402 17.16 0.34 12.69
C PHE A 402 16.90 -1.03 13.32
N SER A 403 16.69 -2.08 12.50
CA SER A 403 16.61 -3.45 13.01
C SER A 403 17.94 -3.90 13.61
N ARG A 404 19.08 -3.63 12.95
CA ARG A 404 20.41 -3.98 13.48
C ARG A 404 20.76 -3.20 14.74
N VAL A 405 20.45 -1.91 14.76
CA VAL A 405 20.65 -1.06 15.94
C VAL A 405 19.83 -1.59 17.12
N LEU A 406 18.53 -1.82 16.92
CA LEU A 406 17.68 -2.39 17.96
C LEU A 406 18.14 -3.79 18.39
N ASN A 407 18.65 -4.60 17.47
CA ASN A 407 19.14 -5.95 17.79
C ASN A 407 20.35 -5.89 18.70
N LEU A 408 21.28 -4.99 18.38
CA LEU A 408 22.47 -4.77 19.19
C LEU A 408 22.12 -4.30 20.61
N VAL A 409 21.17 -3.38 20.72
CA VAL A 409 20.63 -2.94 22.01
C VAL A 409 19.98 -4.11 22.74
N ALA A 410 19.10 -4.88 22.10
CA ALA A 410 18.43 -6.01 22.75
C ALA A 410 19.41 -7.10 23.22
N HIS A 411 20.49 -7.36 22.48
CA HIS A 411 21.56 -8.27 22.90
C HIS A 411 22.28 -7.78 24.15
N TYR A 412 22.60 -6.48 24.19
CA TYR A 412 23.19 -5.85 25.36
C TYR A 412 22.27 -5.98 26.59
N GLU A 413 20.99 -5.67 26.44
CA GLU A 413 19.99 -5.77 27.53
C GLU A 413 19.77 -7.21 28.04
N ALA A 414 20.00 -8.21 27.19
CA ALA A 414 19.84 -9.60 27.56
C ALA A 414 21.06 -10.19 28.29
N GLY A 415 22.14 -9.43 28.48
CA GLY A 415 23.41 -9.91 29.03
C GLY A 415 24.06 -11.00 28.15
N MET A 416 23.80 -10.98 26.84
CA MET A 416 24.33 -11.98 25.90
C MET A 416 25.68 -11.52 25.33
N ASP A 417 26.67 -11.39 26.21
CA ASP A 417 27.96 -10.74 25.93
C ASP A 417 28.82 -11.49 24.91
N TYR A 418 28.68 -12.82 24.82
CA TYR A 418 29.56 -13.69 24.04
C TYR A 418 29.62 -13.34 22.53
N ASN A 419 28.55 -12.74 21.99
CA ASN A 419 28.44 -12.38 20.58
C ASN A 419 28.42 -10.86 20.33
N LEU A 420 28.54 -10.04 21.38
CA LEU A 420 28.31 -8.60 21.27
C LEU A 420 29.36 -7.92 20.37
N ASP A 421 30.65 -8.24 20.54
CA ASP A 421 31.73 -7.70 19.71
C ASP A 421 31.56 -8.03 18.23
N SER A 422 31.19 -9.27 17.93
CA SER A 422 30.92 -9.71 16.55
C SER A 422 29.73 -8.97 15.97
N LEU A 423 28.68 -8.77 16.77
CA LEU A 423 27.48 -8.05 16.36
C LEU A 423 27.75 -6.56 16.14
N ILE A 424 28.53 -5.90 17.01
CA ILE A 424 29.00 -4.52 16.86
C ILE A 424 29.76 -4.38 15.55
N ARG A 425 30.76 -5.24 15.31
CA ARG A 425 31.58 -5.21 14.08
C ARG A 425 30.73 -5.41 12.82
N SER A 426 29.81 -6.37 12.83
CA SER A 426 28.94 -6.66 11.68
C SER A 426 27.96 -5.52 11.40
N THR A 427 27.40 -4.91 12.45
CA THR A 427 26.49 -3.76 12.37
C THR A 427 27.24 -2.53 11.86
N TYR A 428 28.41 -2.24 12.43
CA TYR A 428 29.30 -1.17 11.99
C TYR A 428 29.67 -1.30 10.51
N LYS A 429 30.10 -2.50 10.08
CA LYS A 429 30.45 -2.79 8.68
C LYS A 429 29.25 -2.63 7.74
N PHE A 430 28.04 -2.92 8.21
CA PHE A 430 26.82 -2.70 7.44
C PHE A 430 26.53 -1.21 7.31
N LEU A 431 26.54 -0.46 8.42
CA LEU A 431 26.22 0.97 8.43
C LEU A 431 27.20 1.79 7.57
N ILE A 432 28.50 1.46 7.59
CA ILE A 432 29.50 2.14 6.73
C ILE A 432 29.30 1.90 5.24
N LYS A 433 28.68 0.78 4.87
CA LYS A 433 28.41 0.46 3.46
C LYS A 433 27.16 1.14 2.93
N MET A 434 26.33 1.71 3.78
CA MET A 434 25.19 2.51 3.35
C MET A 434 25.75 3.82 2.77
N GLU A 435 25.41 4.11 1.51
CA GLU A 435 25.93 5.30 0.79
C GLU A 435 25.52 6.62 1.49
N ASP A 436 24.45 6.59 2.30
CA ASP A 436 23.85 7.77 2.93
C ASP A 436 23.77 7.67 4.46
N LEU A 437 24.92 7.76 5.12
CA LEU A 437 24.98 7.88 6.59
C LEU A 437 24.53 9.26 7.05
N TYR A 438 23.41 9.30 7.75
CA TYR A 438 22.88 10.48 8.44
C TYR A 438 23.61 10.72 9.75
N GLU A 439 23.56 11.96 10.24
CA GLU A 439 24.28 12.38 11.45
C GLU A 439 23.85 11.56 12.67
N VAL A 440 22.55 11.25 12.81
CA VAL A 440 22.08 10.38 13.91
C VAL A 440 22.74 9.00 13.83
N GLN A 441 22.88 8.41 12.64
CA GLN A 441 23.52 7.10 12.49
C GLN A 441 25.03 7.17 12.71
N LYS A 442 25.68 8.28 12.33
CA LYS A 442 27.11 8.52 12.65
C LYS A 442 27.32 8.59 14.15
N GLU A 443 26.46 9.27 14.89
CA GLU A 443 26.53 9.32 16.36
C GLU A 443 26.26 7.95 16.98
N MET A 444 25.29 7.19 16.45
CA MET A 444 25.09 5.79 16.85
C MET A 444 26.34 4.95 16.61
N ILE A 445 26.96 5.06 15.44
CA ILE A 445 28.20 4.35 15.12
C ILE A 445 29.33 4.71 16.09
N LYS A 446 29.52 6.00 16.39
CA LYS A 446 30.54 6.46 17.35
C LYS A 446 30.29 5.87 18.74
N PHE A 447 29.04 5.86 19.18
CA PHE A 447 28.64 5.25 20.45
C PHE A 447 28.93 3.75 20.47
N LEU A 448 28.51 3.01 19.43
CA LEU A 448 28.73 1.57 19.33
C LEU A 448 30.21 1.19 19.32
N ARG A 449 31.08 2.02 18.72
CA ARG A 449 32.53 1.81 18.75
C ARG A 449 33.12 1.92 20.15
N ARG A 450 32.61 2.84 20.97
CA ARG A 450 33.06 3.03 22.36
C ARG A 450 32.53 1.95 23.29
N LEU A 451 31.38 1.36 22.95
CA LEU A 451 30.67 0.42 23.82
C LEU A 451 31.48 -0.80 24.24
N GLY A 452 32.42 -1.25 23.40
CA GLY A 452 33.32 -2.36 23.73
C GLY A 452 34.40 -2.02 24.78
N ASP A 453 34.70 -0.74 24.97
CA ASP A 453 35.77 -0.25 25.85
C ASP A 453 35.24 0.40 27.15
N ILE A 454 33.91 0.47 27.33
CA ILE A 454 33.25 1.16 28.45
C ILE A 454 32.97 0.19 29.61
N TYR A 455 33.35 0.58 30.84
CA TYR A 455 32.99 -0.20 32.02
C TYR A 455 31.51 -0.02 32.41
N PRO A 456 30.86 -1.02 33.05
CA PRO A 456 29.43 -0.96 33.39
C PRO A 456 29.00 0.29 34.19
N HIS A 457 29.88 0.84 35.03
CA HIS A 457 29.60 2.02 35.85
C HIS A 457 29.70 3.35 35.07
N GLU A 458 30.40 3.37 33.94
CA GLU A 458 30.56 4.55 33.08
C GLU A 458 29.46 4.66 32.02
N LEU A 459 28.77 3.55 31.75
CA LEU A 459 27.81 3.42 30.66
C LEU A 459 26.63 4.39 30.77
N LYS A 460 26.15 4.65 31.99
CA LYS A 460 25.09 5.64 32.21
C LYS A 460 25.50 7.03 31.72
N GLY A 461 26.74 7.44 31.97
CA GLY A 461 27.27 8.71 31.48
C GLY A 461 27.40 8.75 29.95
N GLU A 462 27.72 7.63 29.31
CA GLU A 462 27.79 7.54 27.84
C GLU A 462 26.39 7.58 27.19
N PHE A 463 25.37 6.98 27.82
CA PHE A 463 23.98 7.14 27.40
C PHE A 463 23.51 8.60 27.52
N GLU A 464 23.87 9.31 28.60
CA GLU A 464 23.57 10.74 28.76
C GLU A 464 24.23 11.60 27.67
N LYS A 465 25.50 11.32 27.35
CA LYS A 465 26.22 12.01 26.25
C LYS A 465 25.53 11.78 24.91
N LEU A 466 25.19 10.52 24.58
CA LEU A 466 24.48 10.20 23.34
C LEU A 466 23.10 10.87 23.30
N LEU A 467 22.33 10.82 24.39
CA LEU A 467 21.01 11.43 24.49
C LEU A 467 21.07 12.93 24.22
N ASN A 468 21.99 13.64 24.86
CA ASN A 468 22.17 15.08 24.65
C ASN A 468 22.52 15.37 23.20
N LYS A 469 23.38 14.56 22.58
CA LYS A 469 23.76 14.75 21.18
C LYS A 469 22.61 14.47 20.21
N LEU A 470 21.80 13.42 20.45
CA LEU A 470 20.67 13.08 19.60
C LEU A 470 19.54 14.12 19.69
N ARG A 471 19.35 14.75 20.85
CA ARG A 471 18.35 15.83 21.02
C ARG A 471 18.61 17.05 20.13
N GLU A 472 19.88 17.34 19.79
CA GLU A 472 20.23 18.41 18.84
C GLU A 472 19.65 18.15 17.43
N TYR A 473 19.35 16.90 17.09
CA TYR A 473 18.83 16.50 15.77
C TYR A 473 17.31 16.28 15.74
N GLU A 474 16.61 16.40 16.86
CA GLU A 474 15.15 16.13 16.93
C GLU A 474 14.35 17.11 16.06
N ASP A 475 14.74 18.38 16.07
CA ASP A 475 14.12 19.45 15.26
C ASP A 475 14.85 19.70 13.93
N HIS A 476 15.90 18.94 13.63
CA HIS A 476 16.68 19.14 12.41
C HIS A 476 15.86 18.72 11.17
N PRO A 477 15.79 19.56 10.11
CA PRO A 477 14.87 19.37 8.98
C PRO A 477 15.05 18.05 8.24
N TYR A 478 16.27 17.48 8.26
CA TYR A 478 16.62 16.26 7.54
C TYR A 478 16.91 15.04 8.43
N GLU A 479 17.28 15.27 9.69
CA GLU A 479 17.78 14.20 10.58
C GLU A 479 16.68 13.62 11.47
N ARG A 480 15.58 14.37 11.65
CA ARG A 480 14.43 13.95 12.46
C ARG A 480 13.82 12.61 12.05
N ARG A 481 14.04 12.16 10.81
CA ARG A 481 13.55 10.85 10.33
C ARG A 481 14.09 9.67 11.13
N ALA A 482 15.26 9.81 11.76
CA ALA A 482 15.86 8.72 12.50
C ALA A 482 15.02 8.32 13.74
N PHE A 483 14.23 9.26 14.24
CA PHE A 483 13.32 9.07 15.37
C PHE A 483 11.96 8.47 14.96
N LEU A 484 11.69 8.27 13.65
CA LEU A 484 10.43 7.70 13.18
C LEU A 484 10.37 6.17 13.32
N TYR A 485 11.52 5.51 13.25
CA TYR A 485 11.62 4.05 13.28
C TYR A 485 11.77 3.51 14.70
N LEU A 486 12.53 4.20 15.54
CA LEU A 486 12.76 3.83 16.94
C LEU A 486 12.69 5.09 17.79
N ASP A 487 11.90 5.07 18.86
CA ASP A 487 11.95 6.12 19.90
C ASP A 487 13.21 5.95 20.76
N ILE A 488 14.35 6.23 20.13
CA ILE A 488 15.68 6.07 20.70
C ILE A 488 15.89 6.99 21.90
N ILE A 489 15.19 8.13 21.92
CA ILE A 489 15.19 9.09 23.03
C ILE A 489 14.55 8.44 24.26
N SER A 490 13.33 7.89 24.14
CA SER A 490 12.68 7.20 25.25
C SER A 490 13.46 5.95 25.71
N TRP A 491 14.14 5.25 24.80
CA TRP A 491 15.05 4.17 25.18
C TRP A 491 16.24 4.65 26.01
N LEU A 492 16.96 5.69 25.56
CA LEU A 492 18.10 6.24 26.30
C LEU A 492 17.68 6.76 27.68
N GLU A 493 16.54 7.43 27.77
CA GLU A 493 15.98 7.88 29.06
C GLU A 493 15.62 6.70 29.98
N SER A 494 15.11 5.61 29.41
CA SER A 494 14.85 4.36 30.13
C SER A 494 16.13 3.81 30.76
N LYS A 495 17.26 3.86 30.05
CA LYS A 495 18.57 3.43 30.59
C LYS A 495 19.04 4.33 31.72
N ILE A 496 18.94 5.65 31.54
CA ILE A 496 19.39 6.64 32.53
C ILE A 496 18.59 6.54 33.83
N LYS A 497 17.28 6.29 33.71
CA LYS A 497 16.34 6.16 34.85
C LYS A 497 16.21 4.73 35.39
N ASN A 498 16.85 3.74 34.77
CA ASN A 498 16.74 2.33 35.08
C ASN A 498 15.27 1.83 35.09
N LYS A 499 14.52 2.15 34.03
CA LYS A 499 13.11 1.75 33.82
C LYS A 499 12.96 1.06 32.46
N PHE A 500 11.87 0.32 32.29
CA PHE A 500 11.52 -0.21 30.97
C PHE A 500 11.10 0.92 30.02
N VAL A 501 11.38 0.74 28.72
CA VAL A 501 11.06 1.75 27.69
C VAL A 501 9.56 2.05 27.67
N GLY A 502 8.73 1.01 27.84
CA GLY A 502 7.27 1.17 27.90
C GLY A 502 6.79 2.06 29.04
N GLU A 503 7.45 2.02 30.20
CA GLU A 503 7.12 2.87 31.35
C GLU A 503 7.43 4.34 31.07
N ILE A 504 8.58 4.64 30.46
CA ILE A 504 8.96 6.01 30.09
C ILE A 504 7.97 6.60 29.09
N ILE A 505 7.59 5.82 28.07
CA ILE A 505 6.62 6.26 27.06
C ILE A 505 5.25 6.47 27.72
N ARG A 506 4.83 5.58 28.63
CA ARG A 506 3.57 5.72 29.36
C ARG A 506 3.55 6.97 30.24
N GLU A 507 4.64 7.25 30.94
CA GLU A 507 4.80 8.46 31.76
C GLU A 507 4.68 9.72 30.91
N LYS A 508 5.40 9.79 29.77
CA LYS A 508 5.29 10.91 28.82
C LYS A 508 3.87 11.08 28.31
N PHE A 509 3.23 9.98 27.93
CA PHE A 509 1.85 10.00 27.46
C PHE A 509 0.88 10.53 28.51
N GLN A 510 1.02 10.11 29.76
CA GLN A 510 0.19 10.60 30.87
C GLN A 510 0.41 12.09 31.14
N LEU A 511 1.66 12.57 31.10
CA LEU A 511 1.99 13.99 31.30
C LEU A 511 1.44 14.89 30.19
N MET A 512 1.39 14.41 28.94
CA MET A 512 0.85 15.20 27.81
C MET A 512 -0.68 15.23 27.76
N ASN A 513 -1.36 14.32 28.47
CA ASN A 513 -2.82 14.18 28.48
C ASN A 513 -3.45 14.39 29.86
N SER A 514 -2.67 14.85 30.84
CA SER A 514 -3.17 15.41 32.10
C SER A 514 -3.39 16.90 31.93
#